data_AF-A0A0P9IT83-F1
#
_entry.id   AF-A0A0P9IT83-F1
#
_cell.length_a   1.000
_cell.length_b   1.000
_cell.length_c   1.000
_cell.angle_alpha   90.00
_cell.angle_beta   90.00
_cell.angle_gamma   90.00
#
_symmetry.space_group_name_H-M   'P 1'
#
loop_
_entity.id
_entity.type
_entity.pdbx_description
1 polymer ?
#
loop_
_entity_poly.entity_id
_entity_poly.type
_entity_poly.pdbx_seq_one_letter_code
_entity_poly.pdbx_strand_id
1 'polypeptide(L)'
;KPDPLAASRDTYRSALKLLQDPLLPVRAQGLHLLRSLVLDKEHALLSTDPALLPAVLDIFVAALEEEDSFLYLNAVQGLSSLVDVFGRQVVGRLLEVYTGRRRDETAGPREVGQGERGMRELDKRLRVGETLTQVVQRAGEAL
;
A
#
# COMPACT_ATOMS: atom_id res chain seq x y z
N LYS A 1 9.45 -30.75 11.35
CA LYS A 1 10.17 -29.45 11.30
C LYS A 1 9.12 -28.36 11.49
N PRO A 2 9.31 -27.35 12.36
CA PRO A 2 8.35 -26.25 12.48
C PRO A 2 8.18 -25.53 11.13
N ASP A 3 6.96 -25.11 10.80
CA ASP A 3 6.66 -24.33 9.59
C ASP A 3 7.29 -22.93 9.72
N PRO A 4 8.31 -22.59 8.91
CA PRO A 4 9.02 -21.31 9.04
C PRO A 4 8.12 -20.09 8.76
N LEU A 5 6.96 -20.28 8.14
CA LEU A 5 6.02 -19.21 7.80
C LEU A 5 4.89 -19.04 8.82
N ALA A 6 4.79 -19.90 9.84
CA ALA A 6 3.69 -19.86 10.81
C ALA A 6 3.59 -18.51 11.52
N ALA A 7 4.72 -17.98 12.00
CA ALA A 7 4.79 -16.67 12.65
C ALA A 7 4.35 -15.54 11.71
N SER A 8 4.77 -15.58 10.45
CA SER A 8 4.41 -14.57 9.44
C SER A 8 2.90 -14.59 9.14
N ARG A 9 2.29 -15.78 9.05
CA ARG A 9 0.83 -15.93 8.89
C ARG A 9 0.06 -15.40 10.09
N ASP A 10 0.55 -15.62 11.31
CA ASP A 10 -0.11 -15.15 12.52
C ASP A 10 -0.01 -13.63 12.67
N THR A 11 1.13 -13.03 12.33
CA THR A 11 1.27 -11.58 12.25
C THR A 11 0.33 -11.00 11.18
N TYR A 12 0.22 -11.64 10.00
CA TYR A 12 -0.67 -11.17 8.93
C TYR A 12 -2.14 -11.20 9.37
N ARG A 13 -2.59 -12.31 9.96
CA ARG A 13 -3.95 -12.43 10.50
C ARG A 13 -4.22 -11.41 11.61
N SER A 14 -3.24 -11.17 12.47
CA SER A 14 -3.36 -10.16 13.54
C SER A 14 -3.47 -8.77 12.96
N ALA A 15 -2.65 -8.43 11.96
CA ALA A 15 -2.74 -7.16 11.26
C ALA A 15 -4.12 -6.93 10.62
N LEU A 16 -4.66 -7.93 9.93
CA LEU A 16 -6.01 -7.85 9.35
C LEU A 16 -7.11 -7.65 10.39
N LYS A 17 -6.97 -8.26 11.58
CA LYS A 17 -7.92 -8.03 12.69
C LYS A 17 -7.84 -6.59 13.21
N LEU A 18 -6.64 -6.06 13.42
CA LEU A 18 -6.45 -4.69 13.91
C LEU A 18 -6.98 -3.66 12.90
N LEU A 19 -6.86 -3.91 11.61
CA LEU A 19 -7.39 -3.04 10.55
C LEU A 19 -8.92 -2.90 10.55
N GLN A 20 -9.63 -3.85 11.16
CA GLN A 20 -11.10 -3.84 11.30
C GLN A 20 -11.56 -3.15 12.59
N ASP A 21 -10.65 -2.74 13.47
CA ASP A 21 -10.99 -2.11 14.73
C ASP A 21 -11.60 -0.71 14.50
N PRO A 22 -12.62 -0.29 15.28
CA PRO A 22 -13.21 1.03 15.14
C PRO A 22 -12.27 2.18 15.54
N LEU A 23 -11.23 1.91 16.34
CA LEU A 23 -10.29 2.92 16.82
C LEU A 23 -9.16 3.14 15.80
N LEU A 24 -9.02 4.38 15.32
CA LEU A 24 -8.00 4.77 14.34
C LEU A 24 -6.57 4.40 14.76
N PRO A 25 -6.15 4.56 16.03
CA PRO A 25 -4.81 4.14 16.46
C PRO A 25 -4.59 2.63 16.33
N VAL A 26 -5.63 1.82 16.52
CA VAL A 26 -5.55 0.36 16.42
C VAL A 26 -5.47 -0.06 14.95
N ARG A 27 -6.27 0.55 14.08
CA ARG A 27 -6.17 0.35 12.62
C ARG A 27 -4.76 0.66 12.10
N ALA A 28 -4.17 1.77 12.54
CA ALA A 28 -2.81 2.15 12.18
C ALA A 28 -1.75 1.16 12.70
N GLN A 29 -1.94 0.57 13.88
CA GLN A 29 -1.10 -0.54 14.35
C GLN A 29 -1.20 -1.75 13.41
N GLY A 30 -2.37 -2.01 12.84
CA GLY A 30 -2.55 -2.99 11.77
C GLY A 30 -1.71 -2.69 10.53
N LEU A 31 -1.71 -1.44 10.05
CA LEU A 31 -0.84 -1.00 8.94
C LEU A 31 0.65 -1.18 9.28
N HIS A 32 1.04 -0.86 10.52
CA HIS A 32 2.40 -1.05 11.00
C HIS A 32 2.83 -2.53 10.97
N LEU A 33 1.96 -3.45 11.42
CA LEU A 33 2.23 -4.89 11.35
C LEU A 33 2.32 -5.41 9.91
N LEU A 34 1.48 -4.89 8.99
CA LEU A 34 1.63 -5.24 7.58
C LEU A 34 2.96 -4.78 7.01
N ARG A 35 3.42 -3.58 7.36
CA ARG A 35 4.73 -3.07 6.95
C ARG A 35 5.87 -3.96 7.47
N SER A 36 5.84 -4.37 8.74
CA SER A 36 6.92 -5.20 9.31
C SER A 36 7.05 -6.56 8.61
N LEU A 37 5.92 -7.16 8.21
CA LEU A 37 5.91 -8.40 7.42
C LEU A 37 6.59 -8.26 6.05
N VAL A 38 6.51 -7.08 5.45
CA VAL A 38 7.08 -6.81 4.13
C VAL A 38 8.59 -6.58 4.22
N LEU A 39 9.07 -6.07 5.35
CA LEU A 39 10.49 -5.78 5.59
C LEU A 39 11.28 -7.02 6.06
N ASP A 40 10.62 -8.05 6.60
CA ASP A 40 11.26 -9.31 7.00
C ASP A 40 11.55 -10.18 5.76
N LYS A 41 12.71 -9.95 5.13
CA LYS A 41 13.16 -10.65 3.90
C LYS A 41 13.36 -12.16 4.09
N GLU A 42 13.61 -12.64 5.31
CA GLU A 42 13.94 -14.05 5.57
C GLU A 42 12.70 -14.92 5.78
N HIS A 43 11.58 -14.33 6.25
CA HIS A 43 10.34 -15.05 6.56
C HIS A 43 9.09 -14.45 5.91
N ALA A 44 9.28 -13.59 4.90
CA ALA A 44 8.19 -12.94 4.19
C ALA A 44 7.26 -13.98 3.55
N LEU A 45 6.11 -14.19 4.19
CA LEU A 45 4.93 -14.81 3.59
C LEU A 45 4.65 -14.24 2.17
N LEU A 46 4.96 -12.96 1.99
CA LEU A 46 4.81 -12.20 0.74
C LEU A 46 5.76 -12.65 -0.38
N SER A 47 6.88 -13.28 -0.06
CA SER A 47 7.79 -13.88 -1.04
C SER A 47 7.33 -15.28 -1.48
N THR A 48 6.44 -15.92 -0.71
CA THR A 48 5.97 -17.29 -0.97
C THR A 48 4.61 -17.30 -1.68
N ASP A 49 3.73 -16.35 -1.36
CA ASP A 49 2.43 -16.21 -2.01
C ASP A 49 2.39 -14.89 -2.83
N PRO A 50 2.43 -14.98 -4.17
CA PRO A 50 2.44 -13.80 -5.04
C PRO A 50 1.15 -12.98 -4.98
N ALA A 51 0.04 -13.52 -4.45
CA ALA A 51 -1.22 -12.79 -4.33
C ALA A 51 -1.28 -11.87 -3.11
N LEU A 52 -0.43 -12.09 -2.10
CA LEU A 52 -0.48 -11.32 -0.86
C LEU A 52 0.09 -9.92 -1.00
N LEU A 53 1.16 -9.74 -1.79
CA LEU A 53 1.75 -8.41 -1.98
C LEU A 53 0.75 -7.43 -2.63
N PRO A 54 0.06 -7.77 -3.74
CA PRO A 54 -1.00 -6.93 -4.28
C PRO A 54 -2.09 -6.59 -3.25
N ALA A 55 -2.53 -7.57 -2.44
CA ALA A 55 -3.55 -7.34 -1.41
C ALA A 55 -3.07 -6.36 -0.32
N VAL A 56 -1.81 -6.48 0.14
CA VAL A 56 -1.22 -5.55 1.10
C VAL A 56 -1.09 -4.15 0.50
N LEU A 57 -0.66 -4.04 -0.76
CA LEU A 57 -0.57 -2.75 -1.45
C LEU A 57 -1.96 -2.09 -1.59
N ASP A 58 -3.00 -2.86 -1.87
CA ASP A 58 -4.38 -2.37 -1.94
C ASP A 58 -4.88 -1.82 -0.61
N ILE A 59 -4.52 -2.46 0.51
CA ILE A 59 -4.83 -1.95 1.85
C ILE A 59 -4.15 -0.60 2.10
N PHE A 60 -2.88 -0.49 1.74
CA PHE A 60 -2.14 0.77 1.89
C PHE A 60 -2.69 1.88 0.99
N VAL A 61 -3.01 1.58 -0.27
CA VAL A 61 -3.64 2.54 -1.19
C VAL A 61 -4.99 2.99 -0.67
N ALA A 62 -5.83 2.07 -0.16
CA ALA A 62 -7.12 2.42 0.43
C ALA A 62 -6.94 3.35 1.65
N ALA A 63 -5.92 3.11 2.48
CA ALA A 63 -5.61 3.96 3.61
C ALA A 63 -5.12 5.37 3.23
N LEU A 64 -4.68 5.60 1.99
CA LEU A 64 -4.40 6.96 1.49
C LEU A 64 -5.68 7.78 1.31
N GLU A 65 -6.83 7.14 1.08
CA GLU A 65 -8.12 7.81 0.90
C GLU A 65 -8.79 8.19 2.23
N GLU A 66 -8.25 7.74 3.36
CA GLU A 66 -8.79 8.09 4.67
C GLU A 66 -8.62 9.60 4.92
N GLU A 67 -9.69 10.24 5.40
CA GLU A 67 -9.66 11.65 5.79
C GLU A 67 -8.78 11.87 7.02
N ASP A 68 -8.66 10.84 7.86
CA ASP A 68 -7.83 10.87 9.05
C ASP A 68 -6.33 10.89 8.71
N SER A 69 -5.64 11.92 9.20
CA SER A 69 -4.22 12.13 8.94
C SER A 69 -3.33 11.03 9.53
N PHE A 70 -3.76 10.33 10.59
CA PHE A 70 -2.97 9.28 11.21
C PHE A 70 -2.89 8.05 10.30
N LEU A 71 -4.02 7.62 9.73
CA LEU A 71 -4.05 6.52 8.77
C LEU A 71 -3.34 6.89 7.46
N TYR A 72 -3.60 8.08 6.92
CA TYR A 72 -2.91 8.59 5.74
C TYR A 72 -1.39 8.56 5.91
N LEU A 73 -0.87 9.13 7.00
CA LEU A 73 0.57 9.20 7.24
C LEU A 73 1.20 7.81 7.42
N ASN A 74 0.54 6.91 8.16
CA ASN A 74 1.01 5.53 8.31
C ASN A 74 1.02 4.81 6.96
N ALA A 75 0.07 5.11 6.08
CA ALA A 75 0.01 4.51 4.76
C ALA A 75 1.16 4.97 3.86
N VAL A 76 1.42 6.28 3.82
CA VAL A 76 2.55 6.88 3.08
C VAL A 76 3.89 6.34 3.58
N GLN A 77 4.10 6.27 4.91
CA GLN A 77 5.31 5.71 5.51
C GLN A 77 5.47 4.20 5.23
N GLY A 78 4.34 3.48 5.26
CA GLY A 78 4.25 2.08 4.86
C GLY A 78 4.78 1.91 3.46
N LEU A 79 4.10 2.47 2.46
CA LEU A 79 4.44 2.40 1.03
C LEU A 79 5.87 2.85 0.74
N SER A 80 6.31 3.95 1.35
CA SER A 80 7.70 4.41 1.26
C SER A 80 8.67 3.33 1.69
N SER A 81 8.41 2.63 2.80
CA SER A 81 9.31 1.58 3.27
C SER A 81 9.26 0.31 2.41
N LEU A 82 8.12 0.02 1.78
CA LEU A 82 8.02 -1.15 0.90
C LEU A 82 8.84 -0.96 -0.39
N VAL A 83 9.14 0.28 -0.79
CA VAL A 83 9.92 0.55 -2.00
C VAL A 83 11.34 -0.02 -1.93
N ASP A 84 11.90 -0.08 -0.72
CA ASP A 84 13.24 -0.59 -0.43
C ASP A 84 13.38 -2.10 -0.77
N VAL A 85 12.25 -2.82 -0.88
CA VAL A 85 12.21 -4.27 -1.15
C VAL A 85 11.42 -4.60 -2.42
N PHE A 86 10.30 -3.90 -2.65
CA PHE A 86 9.32 -4.19 -3.70
C PHE A 86 9.09 -2.98 -4.63
N GLY A 87 10.12 -2.17 -4.86
CA GLY A 87 10.01 -0.87 -5.54
C GLY A 87 9.25 -0.91 -6.87
N ARG A 88 9.50 -1.89 -7.74
CA ARG A 88 8.79 -2.02 -9.02
C ARG A 88 7.28 -2.26 -8.83
N GLN A 89 6.92 -3.09 -7.87
CA GLN A 89 5.53 -3.43 -7.57
C GLN A 89 4.80 -2.26 -6.91
N VAL A 90 5.44 -1.58 -5.95
CA VAL A 90 4.90 -0.41 -5.26
C VAL A 90 4.65 0.73 -6.25
N VAL A 91 5.67 1.13 -7.02
CA VAL A 91 5.55 2.20 -8.01
C VAL A 91 4.53 1.83 -9.09
N GLY A 92 4.56 0.59 -9.58
CA GLY A 92 3.59 0.10 -10.56
C GLY A 92 2.15 0.23 -10.06
N ARG A 93 1.88 -0.18 -8.82
CA ARG A 93 0.54 -0.10 -8.24
C ARG A 93 0.08 1.34 -8.06
N LEU A 94 0.95 2.23 -7.57
CA LEU A 94 0.61 3.63 -7.41
C LEU A 94 0.36 4.33 -8.76
N LEU A 95 1.09 3.97 -9.81
CA LEU A 95 0.86 4.48 -11.17
C LEU A 95 -0.48 4.01 -11.76
N GLU A 96 -0.89 2.77 -11.51
CA GLU A 96 -2.21 2.27 -11.92
C GLU A 96 -3.32 3.13 -11.32
N VAL A 97 -3.22 3.41 -10.02
CA VAL A 97 -4.21 4.22 -9.29
C VAL A 97 -4.17 5.68 -9.75
N TYR A 98 -2.98 6.27 -9.88
CA TYR A 98 -2.80 7.65 -10.34
C TYR A 98 -3.38 7.88 -11.75
N THR A 99 -3.17 6.93 -12.66
CA THR A 99 -3.62 7.04 -14.05
C THR A 99 -5.05 6.52 -14.27
N GLY A 100 -5.65 5.86 -13.27
CA GLY A 100 -6.93 5.17 -13.37
C GLY A 100 -6.92 4.00 -14.36
N ARG A 101 -5.75 3.43 -14.65
CA ARG A 101 -5.55 2.37 -15.64
C ARG A 101 -5.03 1.10 -15.00
N ARG A 102 -5.36 -0.02 -15.62
CA ARG A 102 -4.66 -1.28 -15.35
C ARG A 102 -3.39 -1.37 -16.19
N ARG A 103 -2.43 -2.16 -15.73
CA ARG A 103 -1.10 -2.34 -16.36
C ARG A 103 -1.16 -2.81 -17.82
N ASP A 104 -2.22 -3.51 -18.20
CA ASP A 104 -2.48 -4.04 -19.53
C ASP A 104 -3.16 -3.05 -20.49
N GLU A 105 -3.60 -1.87 -20.01
CA GLU A 105 -4.23 -0.85 -20.84
C GLU A 105 -3.18 0.04 -21.56
N THR A 106 -3.19 -0.02 -22.90
CA THR A 106 -2.27 0.76 -23.77
C THR A 106 -2.72 2.20 -24.05
N ALA A 107 -3.96 2.55 -23.69
CA ALA A 107 -4.51 3.90 -23.89
C ALA A 107 -3.87 4.94 -22.96
N GLY A 108 -4.06 6.25 -23.22
CA GLY A 108 -3.62 7.31 -22.30
C GLY A 108 -4.34 7.26 -20.92
N PRO A 109 -3.91 8.06 -19.93
CA PRO A 109 -4.56 8.11 -18.61
C PRO A 109 -6.09 8.25 -18.70
N ARG A 110 -6.84 7.55 -17.84
CA ARG A 110 -8.30 7.66 -17.83
C ARG A 110 -8.69 9.08 -17.46
N GLU A 111 -9.60 9.68 -18.22
CA GLU A 111 -10.20 10.96 -17.86
C GLU A 111 -10.89 10.89 -16.50
N VAL A 112 -10.78 11.96 -15.73
CA VAL A 112 -11.52 12.11 -14.49
C VAL A 112 -12.95 12.53 -14.84
N GLY A 113 -13.94 11.79 -14.33
CA GLY A 113 -15.35 12.09 -14.57
C GLY A 113 -15.80 13.43 -13.97
N GLN A 114 -17.07 13.77 -14.17
CA GLN A 114 -17.68 14.98 -13.60
C GLN A 114 -18.46 14.69 -12.29
N GLY A 115 -18.78 15.75 -11.56
CA GLY A 115 -19.57 15.67 -10.32
C GLY A 115 -18.80 15.10 -9.12
N GLU A 116 -19.51 14.72 -8.08
CA GLU A 116 -18.93 14.26 -6.81
C GLU A 116 -18.01 13.05 -6.97
N ARG A 117 -18.36 12.11 -7.86
CA ARG A 117 -17.54 10.93 -8.15
C ARG A 117 -16.21 11.32 -8.80
N GLY A 118 -16.24 12.29 -9.72
CA GLY A 118 -15.05 12.85 -10.33
C GLY A 118 -14.14 13.54 -9.32
N MET A 119 -14.72 14.31 -8.40
CA MET A 119 -13.96 14.99 -7.33
C MET A 119 -13.25 14.00 -6.40
N ARG A 120 -13.94 12.92 -5.99
CA ARG A 120 -13.35 11.86 -5.15
C ARG A 120 -12.21 11.14 -5.86
N GLU A 121 -12.39 10.82 -7.14
CA GLU A 121 -11.33 10.21 -7.96
C GLU A 121 -10.13 11.16 -8.12
N LEU A 122 -10.38 12.46 -8.32
CA LEU A 122 -9.32 13.46 -8.40
C LEU A 122 -8.53 13.55 -7.09
N ASP A 123 -9.20 13.66 -5.95
CA ASP A 123 -8.56 13.71 -4.62
C ASP A 123 -7.69 12.48 -4.38
N LYS A 124 -8.24 11.29 -4.66
CA LYS A 124 -7.49 10.03 -4.61
C LYS A 124 -6.23 10.08 -5.46
N ARG A 125 -6.33 10.53 -6.71
CA ARG A 125 -5.16 10.63 -7.61
C ARG A 125 -4.14 11.66 -7.13
N LEU A 126 -4.58 12.77 -6.54
CA LEU A 126 -3.68 13.78 -5.98
C LEU A 126 -2.88 13.22 -4.81
N ARG A 127 -3.55 12.55 -3.86
CA ARG A 127 -2.90 11.89 -2.71
C ARG A 127 -1.93 10.80 -3.13
N VAL A 128 -2.32 9.99 -4.13
CA VAL A 128 -1.43 8.97 -4.71
C VAL A 128 -0.26 9.62 -5.46
N GLY A 129 -0.48 10.74 -6.16
CA GLY A 129 0.57 11.50 -6.83
C GLY A 129 1.61 12.08 -5.88
N GLU A 130 1.17 12.59 -4.73
CA GLU A 130 2.06 13.02 -3.65
C GLU A 130 2.87 11.83 -3.12
N THR A 131 2.20 10.72 -2.83
CA THR A 131 2.85 9.50 -2.34
C THR A 131 3.86 8.94 -3.34
N LEU A 132 3.54 8.96 -4.64
CA LEU A 132 4.47 8.58 -5.72
C LEU A 132 5.74 9.40 -5.68
N THR A 133 5.63 10.71 -5.45
CA THR A 133 6.79 11.60 -5.37
C THR A 133 7.69 11.19 -4.20
N GLN A 134 7.12 10.96 -3.03
CA GLN A 134 7.87 10.54 -1.84
C GLN A 134 8.54 9.16 -2.01
N VAL A 135 7.79 8.20 -2.57
CA VAL A 135 8.28 6.84 -2.83
C VAL A 135 9.42 6.83 -3.85
N VAL A 136 9.31 7.61 -4.93
CA VAL A 136 10.35 7.72 -5.97
C VAL A 136 11.60 8.42 -5.44
N GLN A 137 11.43 9.49 -4.64
CA GLN A 137 12.56 10.16 -3.98
C GLN A 137 13.34 9.19 -3.09
N ARG A 138 12.64 8.46 -2.23
CA ARG A 138 13.26 7.44 -1.36
C ARG A 138 13.95 6.33 -2.14
N ALA A 139 13.35 5.86 -3.23
CA ALA A 139 13.98 4.86 -4.09
C ALA A 139 15.28 5.38 -4.73
N GLY A 140 15.35 6.68 -5.04
CA GLY A 140 16.56 7.33 -5.54
C GLY A 140 17.66 7.49 -4.51
N GLU A 141 17.32 7.73 -3.24
CA GLU A 141 18.28 7.82 -2.12
C GLU A 141 18.83 6.45 -1.71
N ALA A 142 18.11 5.36 -2.00
CA ALA A 142 18.50 3.99 -1.66
C ALA A 142 19.45 3.34 -2.70
N LEU A 143 19.75 4.01 -3.81
CA LEU A 143 20.65 3.58 -4.89
C LEU A 143 22.08 4.10 -4.69
#